data_AF-A0A7W6HD91-F1
#
_entry.id   AF-A0A7W6HD91-F1
#
_cell.length_a   1.000
_cell.length_b   1.000
_cell.length_c   1.000
_cell.angle_alpha   90.00
_cell.angle_beta   90.00
_cell.angle_gamma   90.00
#
_symmetry.space_group_name_H-M   'P 1'
#
loop_
_entity.id
_entity.type
_entity.pdbx_description
1 polymer ?
#
loop_
_entity_poly.entity_id
_entity_poly.type
_entity_poly.pdbx_seq_one_letter_code
_entity_poly.pdbx_strand_id
1 'polypeptide(L)'
;MVQNLKPRARMLGVTNTIAEVSEILSVDIVKGELVVSDSDGERRTITVRDSFFMRSIPQPGNFLVRYADGHISHCSRRRAVIANANITVPSTPVPTAATA
;
A
#
# COMPACT_ATOMS: atom_id res chain seq x y z
N MET A 1 15.79 14.49 44.68
CA MET A 1 15.32 15.07 43.40
C MET A 1 14.65 13.96 42.60
N VAL A 2 13.32 13.89 42.64
CA VAL A 2 12.57 12.80 41.98
C VAL A 2 12.14 13.32 40.61
N GLN A 3 12.71 12.73 39.55
CA GLN A 3 12.34 13.04 38.19
C GLN A 3 10.88 12.60 37.98
N ASN A 4 10.02 13.58 37.71
CA ASN A 4 8.63 13.41 37.35
C ASN A 4 8.58 12.75 35.96
N LEU A 5 8.64 11.42 35.93
CA LEU A 5 8.43 10.62 34.73
C LEU A 5 6.95 10.73 34.36
N LYS A 6 6.65 11.77 33.57
CA LYS A 6 5.41 11.90 32.80
C LYS A 6 5.15 10.54 32.15
N PRO A 7 3.98 9.89 32.34
CA PRO A 7 3.69 8.63 31.69
C PRO A 7 3.72 8.90 30.19
N ARG A 8 4.81 8.51 29.54
CA ARG A 8 4.94 8.52 28.09
C ARG A 8 3.94 7.47 27.66
N ALA A 9 2.75 7.93 27.27
CA ALA A 9 1.67 7.09 26.78
C ALA A 9 2.28 6.14 25.77
N ARG A 10 2.46 4.88 26.20
CA ARG A 10 2.87 3.79 25.35
C ARG A 10 1.65 3.55 24.48
N MET A 11 1.59 4.27 23.36
CA MET A 11 0.53 4.15 22.36
C MET A 11 0.73 2.81 21.64
N LEU A 12 0.51 1.73 22.38
CA LEU A 12 0.21 0.40 21.87
C LEU A 12 -1.20 0.49 21.30
N GLY A 13 -1.34 0.93 20.05
CA GLY A 13 -2.64 0.86 19.40
C GLY A 13 -2.90 1.79 18.23
N VAL A 14 -1.99 1.89 17.24
CA VAL A 14 -2.33 2.10 15.81
C VAL A 14 -1.10 1.69 14.98
N THR A 15 -0.99 0.44 14.53
CA THR A 15 0.21 0.01 13.75
C THR A 15 -0.10 -0.68 12.42
N ASN A 16 -1.35 -0.70 11.95
CA ASN A 16 -1.72 -1.28 10.65
C ASN A 16 -2.50 -0.29 9.77
N THR A 17 -2.28 1.01 9.91
CA THR A 17 -2.91 1.98 9.01
C THR A 17 -2.15 1.98 7.69
N ILE A 18 -2.86 1.71 6.60
CA ILE A 18 -2.30 1.83 5.25
C ILE A 18 -2.05 3.32 4.98
N ALA A 19 -0.81 3.66 4.64
CA ALA A 19 -0.42 5.00 4.25
C ALA A 19 -0.72 5.25 2.78
N GLU A 20 -0.54 4.24 1.92
CA GLU A 20 -0.64 4.42 0.48
C GLU A 20 -0.93 3.11 -0.25
N VAL A 21 -1.67 3.21 -1.36
CA VAL A 21 -1.91 2.12 -2.30
C VAL A 21 -1.59 2.60 -3.71
N SER A 22 -0.79 1.84 -4.44
CA SER A 22 -0.39 2.15 -5.82
C SER A 22 -0.57 0.92 -6.71
N GLU A 23 -0.90 1.12 -7.98
CA GLU A 23 -0.92 0.06 -8.99
C GLU A 23 0.51 -0.21 -9.48
N ILE A 24 0.88 -1.47 -9.62
CA ILE A 24 2.17 -1.90 -10.15
C ILE A 24 2.06 -1.94 -11.68
N LEU A 25 2.89 -1.17 -12.37
CA LEU A 25 2.92 -1.09 -13.82
C LEU A 25 3.99 -2.01 -14.43
N SER A 26 5.13 -2.15 -13.75
CA SER A 26 6.20 -3.06 -14.16
C SER A 26 7.05 -3.51 -12.97
N VAL A 27 7.76 -4.63 -13.17
CA VAL A 27 8.59 -5.28 -12.16
C VAL A 27 9.91 -5.69 -12.79
N ASP A 28 11.02 -5.18 -12.27
CA ASP A 28 12.39 -5.62 -12.59
C ASP A 28 12.96 -6.30 -11.35
N ILE A 29 12.90 -7.63 -11.33
CA ILE A 29 13.34 -8.45 -10.19
C ILE A 29 14.86 -8.42 -10.07
N VAL A 30 15.59 -8.28 -11.18
CA VAL A 30 17.05 -8.31 -11.21
C VAL A 30 17.60 -7.04 -10.58
N LYS A 31 16.96 -5.89 -10.82
CA LYS A 31 17.31 -4.60 -10.21
C LYS A 31 16.62 -4.35 -8.86
N GLY A 32 15.61 -5.14 -8.53
CA GLY A 32 14.75 -4.90 -7.37
C GLY A 32 13.93 -3.62 -7.52
N GLU A 33 13.43 -3.32 -8.72
CA GLU A 33 12.68 -2.10 -9.02
C GLU A 33 11.23 -2.41 -9.38
N LEU A 34 10.31 -1.56 -8.91
CA LEU A 34 8.92 -1.56 -9.32
C LEU A 34 8.57 -0.18 -9.87
N VAL A 35 7.88 -0.12 -11.01
CA VAL A 35 7.23 1.11 -11.45
C VAL A 35 5.79 1.04 -10.99
N VAL A 36 5.33 2.06 -10.27
CA VAL A 36 3.98 2.12 -9.72
C VAL A 36 3.27 3.42 -10.10
N SER A 37 1.94 3.37 -10.16
CA SER A 37 1.05 4.52 -10.33
C SER A 37 0.27 4.74 -9.04
N ASP A 38 0.27 5.96 -8.51
CA ASP A 38 -0.60 6.31 -7.40
C ASP A 38 -2.05 6.58 -7.85
N SER A 39 -2.87 7.05 -6.91
CA SER A 39 -4.28 7.35 -7.15
C SER A 39 -4.51 8.56 -8.05
N ASP A 40 -3.52 9.46 -8.11
CA ASP A 40 -3.55 10.68 -8.92
C ASP A 40 -3.01 10.41 -10.34
N GLY A 41 -2.52 9.19 -10.59
CA GLY A 41 -1.97 8.76 -11.88
C GLY A 41 -0.49 9.07 -12.05
N GLU A 42 0.16 9.59 -11.02
CA GLU A 42 1.58 9.89 -11.03
C GLU A 42 2.40 8.60 -10.98
N ARG A 43 3.40 8.54 -11.84
CA ARG A 43 4.26 7.36 -12.00
C ARG A 43 5.56 7.55 -11.25
N ARG A 44 5.95 6.54 -10.49
CA ARG A 44 7.18 6.56 -9.71
C ARG A 44 7.85 5.20 -9.71
N THR A 45 9.17 5.23 -9.66
CA THR A 45 10.01 4.05 -9.51
C THR A 45 10.36 3.88 -8.04
N ILE A 46 10.18 2.68 -7.52
CA ILE A 46 10.55 2.32 -6.15
C ILE A 46 11.54 1.16 -6.18
N THR A 47 12.52 1.22 -5.28
CA THR A 47 13.47 0.13 -5.07
C THR A 47 13.03 -0.69 -3.86
N VAL A 48 13.04 -2.01 -4.00
CA VAL A 48 12.66 -2.96 -2.96
C VAL A 48 13.81 -3.95 -2.72
N ARG A 49 13.87 -4.49 -1.51
CA ARG A 49 14.86 -5.52 -1.16
C ARG A 49 14.46 -6.86 -1.75
N ASP A 50 15.43 -7.73 -2.03
CA ASP A 50 15.20 -9.10 -2.55
C ASP A 50 14.20 -9.91 -1.71
N SER A 51 14.19 -9.69 -0.40
CA SER A 51 13.26 -10.33 0.54
C SER A 51 11.78 -10.06 0.21
N PHE A 52 11.48 -8.99 -0.52
CA PHE A 52 10.13 -8.67 -0.98
C PHE A 52 9.60 -9.70 -1.99
N PHE A 53 10.47 -10.28 -2.81
CA PHE A 53 10.10 -11.26 -3.84
C PHE A 53 10.11 -12.71 -3.35
N MET A 54 10.70 -12.97 -2.18
CA MET A 54 10.92 -14.34 -1.69
C MET A 54 9.64 -15.15 -1.48
N ARG A 55 8.51 -14.49 -1.14
CA ARG A 55 7.22 -15.17 -0.93
C ARG A 55 6.36 -15.20 -2.19
N SER A 56 6.36 -14.10 -2.95
CA SER A 56 5.62 -13.99 -4.20
C SER A 56 6.18 -12.85 -5.03
N ILE A 57 6.15 -13.02 -6.35
CA ILE A 57 6.56 -12.01 -7.31
C ILE A 57 5.30 -11.24 -7.75
N PRO A 58 5.20 -9.93 -7.49
CA PRO A 58 4.08 -9.14 -7.98
C PRO A 58 4.04 -9.13 -9.51
N GLN A 59 2.85 -8.97 -10.06
CA GLN A 59 2.62 -8.82 -11.50
C GLN A 59 2.14 -7.40 -11.81
N PRO A 60 2.38 -6.88 -13.02
CA PRO A 60 1.67 -5.70 -13.50
C PRO A 60 0.15 -5.81 -13.31
N GLY A 61 -0.49 -4.75 -12.86
CA GLY A 61 -1.91 -4.71 -12.46
C GLY A 61 -2.19 -5.14 -11.02
N ASN A 62 -1.20 -5.68 -10.30
CA ASN A 62 -1.30 -5.85 -8.85
C ASN A 62 -1.22 -4.49 -8.14
N PHE A 63 -1.58 -4.47 -6.87
CA PHE A 63 -1.47 -3.29 -6.01
C PHE A 63 -0.33 -3.47 -5.01
N LEU A 64 0.51 -2.44 -4.92
CA LEU A 64 1.45 -2.26 -3.83
C LEU A 64 0.75 -1.53 -2.69
N VAL A 65 0.97 -2.01 -1.47
CA VAL A 65 0.47 -1.41 -0.24
C VAL A 65 1.64 -0.96 0.61
N ARG A 66 1.67 0.31 0.99
CA ARG A 66 2.62 0.86 1.95
C ARG A 66 1.90 1.18 3.25
N TYR A 67 2.43 0.67 4.34
CA TYR A 67 1.90 0.91 5.68
C TYR A 67 2.62 2.08 6.34
N ALA A 68 1.99 2.69 7.34
CA ALA A 68 2.53 3.84 8.06
C ALA A 68 3.83 3.54 8.83
N ASP A 69 4.09 2.27 9.15
CA ASP A 69 5.33 1.79 9.76
C ASP A 69 6.47 1.59 8.74
N GLY A 70 6.21 1.83 7.46
CA GLY A 70 7.15 1.66 6.36
C GLY A 70 7.19 0.25 5.77
N HIS A 71 6.39 -0.69 6.29
CA HIS A 71 6.24 -2.01 5.69
C HIS A 71 5.61 -1.90 4.30
N ILE A 72 5.99 -2.82 3.41
CA ILE A 72 5.44 -2.92 2.05
C ILE A 72 4.96 -4.34 1.78
N SER A 73 3.79 -4.45 1.18
CA SER A 73 3.23 -5.72 0.69
C SER A 73 2.59 -5.53 -0.68
N HIS A 74 2.18 -6.60 -1.34
CA HIS A 74 1.43 -6.51 -2.58
C HIS A 74 0.26 -7.50 -2.61
N CYS A 75 -0.72 -7.23 -3.45
CA CYS A 75 -1.86 -8.12 -3.66
C CYS A 75 -2.42 -7.98 -5.09
N SER A 76 -3.15 -9.00 -5.55
CA SER A 76 -3.77 -9.01 -6.88
C SER A 76 -5.19 -8.46 -6.94
N ARG A 77 -5.81 -8.16 -5.78
CA ARG A 77 -7.21 -7.69 -5.70
C ARG A 77 -7.30 -6.39 -4.91
N ARG A 78 -7.66 -5.29 -5.58
CA ARG A 78 -7.90 -3.97 -4.95
C ARG A 78 -8.84 -4.06 -3.74
N ARG A 79 -9.90 -4.87 -3.84
CA ARG A 79 -10.90 -5.09 -2.76
C ARG A 79 -10.35 -5.80 -1.50
N ALA A 80 -9.23 -6.52 -1.57
CA ALA A 80 -8.64 -7.17 -0.40
C ALA A 80 -7.82 -6.19 0.48
N VAL A 81 -7.35 -5.08 -0.09
CA VAL A 81 -6.63 -4.02 0.63
C VAL A 81 -7.60 -3.12 1.39
N ILE A 82 -8.74 -2.81 0.76
CA ILE A 82 -9.71 -1.83 1.24
C ILE A 82 -10.55 -2.38 2.39
N ALA A 83 -10.91 -3.67 2.37
CA ALA A 83 -11.78 -4.28 3.39
C ALA A 83 -11.12 -4.40 4.78
N ASN A 84 -9.78 -4.46 4.85
CA ASN A 84 -9.06 -4.60 6.13
C ASN A 84 -8.45 -3.27 6.64
N ALA A 85 -8.50 -2.19 5.86
CA ALA A 85 -7.74 -0.97 6.14
C ALA A 85 -8.56 0.24 6.58
N ASN A 86 -9.89 0.12 6.64
CA ASN A 86 -10.78 1.25 6.94
C ASN A 86 -10.58 2.48 6.02
N ILE A 87 -10.00 2.28 4.83
CA ILE A 87 -9.82 3.34 3.84
C ILE A 87 -11.15 3.49 3.10
N THR A 88 -11.79 4.64 3.25
CA THR A 88 -12.91 5.05 2.41
C THR A 88 -12.36 5.38 1.03
N VAL A 89 -12.60 4.50 0.04
CA VAL A 89 -12.32 4.85 -1.36
C VAL A 89 -13.42 5.80 -1.82
N PRO A 90 -13.11 6.95 -2.44
CA PRO A 90 -14.13 7.73 -3.12
C PRO A 90 -14.69 6.86 -4.24
N SER A 91 -15.96 6.48 -4.10
CA SER A 91 -16.71 5.77 -5.12
C SER A 91 -16.81 6.67 -6.34
N THR A 92 -15.94 6.51 -7.34
CA THR A 92 -16.30 6.94 -8.68
C THR A 92 -17.38 5.98 -9.17
N PRO A 93 -18.63 6.45 -9.39
CA PRO A 93 -19.66 5.59 -9.92
C PRO A 93 -19.18 5.08 -11.28
N VAL A 94 -19.12 3.76 -11.42
CA VAL A 94 -19.00 3.12 -12.73
C VAL A 94 -20.20 3.62 -13.53
N PRO A 95 -20.02 4.28 -14.70
CA PRO A 95 -21.16 4.62 -15.53
C PRO A 95 -21.81 3.30 -15.96
N THR A 96 -22.97 2.99 -15.37
CA THR A 96 -23.86 1.96 -15.89
C THR A 96 -24.21 2.39 -17.30
N ALA A 97 -23.68 1.68 -18.30
CA ALA A 97 -24.11 1.85 -19.67
C ALA A 97 -25.62 1.58 -19.71
N ALA A 98 -26.39 2.64 -19.93
CA ALA A 98 -27.80 2.53 -20.23
C ALA A 98 -27.91 1.88 -21.61
N THR A 99 -28.29 0.61 -21.66
CA THR A 99 -28.75 -0.01 -22.90
C THR A 99 -30.11 0.60 -23.24
N ALA A 100 -30.16 1.32 -24.36
CA ALA A 100 -31.37 1.82 -24.99
C ALA A 100 -32.10 0.71 -25.78
#